data_AF-A0A258WPK5-F1
#
_entry.id   AF-A0A258WPK5-F1
#
_cell.length_a   1.000
_cell.length_b   1.000
_cell.length_c   1.000
_cell.angle_alpha   90.00
_cell.angle_beta   90.00
_cell.angle_gamma   90.00
#
_symmetry.space_group_name_H-M   'P 1'
#
loop_
_entity.id
_entity.type
_entity.pdbx_description
1 polymer ?
#
loop_
_entity_poly.entity_id
_entity_poly.type
_entity_poly.pdbx_seq_one_letter_code
_entity_poly.pdbx_strand_id
1 'polypeptide(L)'
;MKKKLILISILCVLMVCPAVAQVEYHATKVSLRKWNELTKTSTKAPFQRVSTQTVITIYNNAITIRGDRDFSLKFVRKSTFIDEDGATQLIWNAVDLQGKDPCRVIMVDYGTYSKIAFHWLDSGTFLIYETL
;
A
#
# COMPACT_ATOMS: atom_id res chain seq x y z
N MET A 1 2.63 -66.13 0.70
CA MET A 1 1.86 -65.17 1.53
C MET A 1 2.39 -63.76 1.29
N LYS A 2 1.48 -62.82 1.07
CA LYS A 2 1.68 -61.44 0.59
C LYS A 2 2.32 -60.53 1.66
N LYS A 3 3.33 -59.73 1.31
CA LYS A 3 3.63 -58.40 1.91
C LYS A 3 4.20 -57.50 0.80
N LYS A 4 3.33 -57.02 -0.09
CA LYS A 4 2.88 -55.61 -0.19
C LYS A 4 4.05 -54.60 -0.21
N LEU A 5 4.42 -54.21 -1.43
CA LEU A 5 4.94 -52.89 -1.76
C LEU A 5 4.10 -51.80 -1.06
N ILE A 6 4.75 -50.85 -0.40
CA ILE A 6 4.21 -49.51 -0.25
C ILE A 6 5.30 -48.54 -0.71
N LEU A 7 5.04 -47.96 -1.87
CA LEU A 7 5.83 -46.94 -2.54
C LEU A 7 4.97 -45.67 -2.53
N ILE A 8 5.62 -44.52 -2.27
CA ILE A 8 5.19 -43.14 -2.57
C ILE A 8 4.10 -42.54 -1.69
N SER A 9 4.38 -41.31 -1.21
CA SER A 9 3.54 -40.08 -1.34
C SER A 9 3.43 -39.17 -0.12
N ILE A 10 4.51 -38.82 0.60
CA ILE A 10 4.46 -37.63 1.47
C ILE A 10 5.79 -36.88 1.42
N LEU A 11 6.00 -36.13 0.32
CA LEU A 11 6.98 -35.05 0.30
C LEU A 11 6.49 -33.89 -0.59
N CYS A 12 5.25 -33.45 -0.36
CA CYS A 12 4.66 -32.28 -1.01
C CYS A 12 4.00 -31.30 -0.03
N VAL A 13 4.42 -31.26 1.25
CA VAL A 13 3.82 -30.35 2.25
C VAL A 13 4.89 -29.54 2.98
N LEU A 14 5.88 -29.02 2.27
CA LEU A 14 6.74 -27.94 2.77
C LEU A 14 7.17 -27.00 1.63
N MET A 15 6.27 -26.71 0.69
CA MET A 15 6.32 -25.39 0.07
C MET A 15 5.68 -24.44 1.06
N VAL A 16 6.50 -23.98 2.00
CA VAL A 16 6.19 -22.86 2.87
C VAL A 16 5.99 -21.68 1.93
N CYS A 17 4.74 -21.47 1.51
CA CYS A 17 4.33 -20.18 0.98
C CYS A 17 4.68 -19.20 2.11
N PRO A 18 5.65 -18.29 1.95
CA PRO A 18 5.84 -17.28 2.97
C PRO A 18 4.50 -16.57 3.06
N ALA A 19 3.82 -16.68 4.20
CA ALA A 19 2.62 -15.91 4.47
C ALA A 19 3.02 -14.47 4.19
N VAL A 20 2.58 -13.95 3.03
CA VAL A 20 2.93 -12.59 2.62
C VAL A 20 2.28 -11.75 3.69
N ALA A 21 3.06 -11.11 4.55
CA ALA A 21 2.50 -10.27 5.58
C ALA A 21 1.66 -9.22 4.85
N GLN A 22 0.36 -9.33 5.05
CA GLN A 22 -0.67 -8.58 4.37
C GLN A 22 -1.43 -7.83 5.43
N VAL A 23 -1.42 -6.50 5.33
CA VAL A 23 -2.25 -5.63 6.15
C VAL A 23 -3.25 -4.96 5.24
N GLU A 24 -4.51 -5.01 5.62
CA GLU A 24 -5.61 -4.41 4.87
C GLU A 24 -6.15 -3.21 5.63
N TYR A 25 -6.41 -2.14 4.88
CA TYR A 25 -7.05 -0.94 5.37
C TYR A 25 -8.31 -0.67 4.54
N HIS A 26 -9.42 -0.43 5.23
CA HIS A 26 -10.65 -0.01 4.57
C HIS A 26 -10.63 1.51 4.43
N ALA A 27 -10.55 1.99 3.19
CA ALA A 27 -10.58 3.42 2.94
C ALA A 27 -12.00 3.95 3.16
N THR A 28 -12.10 5.09 3.83
CA THR A 28 -13.39 5.77 4.09
C THR A 28 -13.53 7.05 3.31
N LYS A 29 -12.42 7.75 3.07
CA LYS A 29 -12.39 8.99 2.29
C LYS A 29 -11.13 9.11 1.46
N VAL A 30 -11.21 9.90 0.40
CA VAL A 30 -10.08 10.25 -0.45
C VAL A 30 -10.05 11.75 -0.75
N SER A 31 -8.86 12.33 -0.84
CA SER A 31 -8.64 13.72 -1.27
C SER A 31 -7.53 13.72 -2.33
N LEU A 32 -7.82 14.33 -3.47
CA LEU A 32 -6.83 14.62 -4.49
C LEU A 32 -6.20 15.98 -4.20
N ARG A 33 -4.88 16.05 -4.20
CA ARG A 33 -4.15 17.31 -4.17
C ARG A 33 -3.16 17.34 -5.32
N LYS A 34 -2.91 18.52 -5.86
CA LYS A 34 -1.90 18.70 -6.89
C LYS A 34 -0.96 19.82 -6.45
N TRP A 35 0.32 19.51 -6.40
CA TRP A 35 1.35 20.50 -6.19
C TRP A 35 1.67 21.16 -7.54
N ASN A 36 1.68 22.48 -7.56
CA ASN A 36 2.11 23.25 -8.71
C ASN A 36 3.51 23.80 -8.42
N GLU A 37 4.51 23.27 -9.13
CA GLU A 37 5.90 23.67 -8.96
C GLU A 37 6.17 25.12 -9.39
N LEU A 38 5.40 25.66 -10.34
CA LEU A 38 5.57 27.03 -10.83
C LEU A 38 5.10 28.06 -9.80
N THR A 39 3.97 27.80 -9.16
CA THR A 39 3.38 28.72 -8.18
C THR A 39 3.76 28.39 -6.74
N LYS A 40 4.39 27.23 -6.51
CA LYS A 40 4.68 26.69 -5.16
C LYS A 40 3.43 26.62 -4.28
N THR A 41 2.29 26.32 -4.90
CA THR A 41 1.01 26.18 -4.21
C THR A 41 0.43 24.78 -4.42
N SER A 42 -0.35 24.33 -3.45
CA SER A 42 -1.13 23.09 -3.56
C SER A 42 -2.59 23.40 -3.83
N THR A 43 -3.17 22.82 -4.87
CA THR A 43 -4.63 22.75 -5.01
C THR A 43 -5.12 21.57 -4.19
N LYS A 44 -5.94 21.82 -3.18
CA LYS A 44 -6.50 20.80 -2.27
C LYS A 44 -7.98 20.60 -2.57
N ALA A 45 -8.34 19.44 -3.10
CA ALA A 45 -9.75 19.05 -3.14
C ALA A 45 -10.23 18.64 -1.73
N PRO A 46 -11.50 18.92 -1.37
CA PRO A 46 -12.07 18.40 -0.13
C PRO A 46 -12.06 16.85 -0.12
N PHE A 47 -12.09 16.27 1.08
CA PHE A 47 -12.25 14.82 1.20
C PHE A 47 -13.64 14.40 0.73
N GLN A 48 -13.68 13.37 -0.09
CA GLN A 48 -14.90 12.73 -0.57
C GLN A 48 -14.98 11.32 0.01
N ARG A 49 -16.19 10.86 0.35
CA ARG A 49 -16.38 9.47 0.76
C ARG A 49 -16.06 8.54 -0.42
N VAL A 50 -15.44 7.41 -0.12
CA VAL A 50 -15.22 6.34 -1.10
C VAL A 50 -16.21 5.20 -0.88
N SER A 51 -16.34 4.30 -1.85
CA SER A 51 -17.08 3.05 -1.69
C SER A 51 -16.54 2.24 -0.51
N THR A 52 -17.44 1.57 0.22
CA THR A 52 -17.08 0.65 1.32
C THR A 52 -16.26 -0.55 0.85
N GLN A 53 -16.21 -0.79 -0.46
CA GLN A 53 -15.39 -1.81 -1.10
C GLN A 53 -13.97 -1.31 -1.42
N THR A 54 -13.64 -0.05 -1.12
CA THR A 54 -12.30 0.48 -1.37
C THR A 54 -11.32 -0.02 -0.32
N VAL A 55 -10.42 -0.91 -0.73
CA VAL A 55 -9.45 -1.57 0.15
C VAL A 55 -8.04 -1.23 -0.30
N ILE A 56 -7.18 -0.88 0.67
CA ILE A 56 -5.76 -0.68 0.49
C ILE A 56 -5.04 -1.86 1.15
N THR A 57 -4.37 -2.66 0.35
CA THR A 57 -3.65 -3.84 0.81
C THR A 57 -2.15 -3.58 0.73
N ILE A 58 -1.47 -3.64 1.87
CA ILE A 58 -0.02 -3.51 1.99
C ILE A 58 0.59 -4.92 2.13
N TYR A 59 1.43 -5.28 1.19
CA TYR A 59 2.27 -6.47 1.22
C TYR A 59 3.70 -6.09 1.61
N ASN A 60 4.55 -7.08 1.88
CA ASN A 60 5.96 -6.85 2.18
C ASN A 60 6.71 -6.04 1.11
N ASN A 61 6.35 -6.18 -0.16
CA ASN A 61 7.05 -5.58 -1.31
C ASN A 61 6.16 -4.76 -2.25
N ALA A 62 4.89 -4.56 -1.92
CA ALA A 62 3.94 -3.88 -2.79
C ALA A 62 2.78 -3.28 -1.99
N ILE A 63 2.06 -2.36 -2.63
CA ILE A 63 0.77 -1.87 -2.17
C ILE A 63 -0.22 -1.89 -3.33
N THR A 64 -1.44 -2.30 -3.05
CA THR A 64 -2.53 -2.35 -4.01
C THR A 64 -3.71 -1.57 -3.46
N ILE A 65 -4.40 -0.83 -4.34
CA ILE A 65 -5.72 -0.29 -4.06
C ILE A 65 -6.71 -0.96 -5.01
N ARG A 66 -7.85 -1.39 -4.46
CA ARG A 66 -9.02 -1.87 -5.20
C ARG A 66 -10.25 -1.08 -4.80
N GLY A 67 -11.17 -0.85 -5.73
CA GLY A 67 -12.47 -0.19 -5.49
C GLY A 67 -12.68 1.00 -6.43
N ASP A 68 -12.85 2.20 -5.88
CA ASP A 68 -13.11 3.40 -6.68
C ASP A 68 -11.95 3.74 -7.63
N ARG A 69 -10.72 3.35 -7.28
CA ARG A 69 -9.52 3.51 -8.08
C ARG A 69 -8.60 2.32 -7.90
N ASP A 70 -8.37 1.60 -8.99
CA ASP A 70 -7.54 0.41 -9.00
C ASP A 70 -6.12 0.75 -9.47
N PHE A 71 -5.14 0.50 -8.61
CA PHE A 71 -3.73 0.52 -9.01
C PHE A 71 -2.87 -0.31 -8.07
N SER A 72 -1.64 -0.60 -8.49
CA SER A 72 -0.66 -1.32 -7.68
C SER A 72 0.73 -0.74 -7.88
N LEU A 73 1.47 -0.65 -6.80
CA LEU A 73 2.83 -0.14 -6.77
C LEU A 73 3.75 -1.17 -6.13
N LYS A 74 4.94 -1.35 -6.70
CA LYS A 74 6.01 -2.16 -6.15
C LYS A 74 6.93 -1.28 -5.31
N PHE A 75 7.21 -1.71 -4.09
CA PHE A 75 8.18 -1.03 -3.23
C PHE A 75 9.61 -1.27 -3.70
N VAL A 76 10.39 -0.19 -3.73
CA VAL A 76 11.81 -0.19 -4.09
C VAL A 76 12.67 0.04 -2.84
N ARG A 77 12.22 0.94 -1.96
CA ARG A 77 12.93 1.26 -0.71
C ARG A 77 11.95 1.68 0.38
N LYS A 78 12.23 1.27 1.62
CA LYS A 78 11.48 1.65 2.82
C LYS A 78 12.33 2.52 3.74
N SER A 79 11.71 3.53 4.33
CA SER A 79 12.23 4.32 5.44
C SER A 79 11.16 4.40 6.53
N THR A 80 11.57 4.38 7.78
CA THR A 80 10.68 4.47 8.95
C THR A 80 11.13 5.65 9.79
N PHE A 81 10.19 6.49 10.18
CA PHE A 81 10.40 7.62 11.07
C PHE A 81 9.41 7.52 12.22
N ILE A 82 9.85 7.87 13.41
CA ILE A 82 9.00 8.07 14.57
C ILE A 82 9.10 9.56 14.86
N ASP A 83 7.98 10.28 14.80
CA ASP A 83 7.99 11.70 15.14
C ASP A 83 7.99 11.91 16.66
N GLU A 84 8.19 13.16 17.07
CA GLU A 84 8.28 13.56 18.48
C GLU A 84 6.98 13.29 19.26
N ASP A 85 5.84 13.23 18.55
CA ASP A 85 4.53 12.92 19.10
C ASP A 85 4.27 11.39 19.17
N GLY A 86 5.24 10.58 18.77
CA GLY A 86 5.18 9.12 18.80
C GLY A 86 4.40 8.49 17.64
N ALA A 87 3.94 9.28 16.67
CA ALA A 87 3.31 8.73 15.48
C ALA A 87 4.37 8.09 14.58
N THR A 88 4.08 6.87 14.14
CA THR A 88 4.97 6.15 13.23
C THR A 88 4.63 6.53 11.80
N GLN A 89 5.63 7.04 11.10
CA GLN A 89 5.56 7.37 9.68
C GLN A 89 6.37 6.36 8.88
N LEU A 90 5.68 5.67 7.97
CA LEU A 90 6.31 4.75 7.03
C LEU A 90 6.33 5.40 5.65
N ILE A 91 7.53 5.49 5.07
CA ILE A 91 7.72 6.07 3.74
C ILE A 91 8.31 4.98 2.83
N TRP A 92 7.62 4.70 1.73
CA TRP A 92 8.13 3.85 0.67
C TRP A 92 8.35 4.66 -0.59
N ASN A 93 9.54 4.51 -1.19
CA ASN A 93 9.70 4.80 -2.60
C ASN A 93 9.22 3.58 -3.38
N ALA A 94 8.28 3.81 -4.28
CA ALA A 94 7.61 2.80 -5.05
C ALA A 94 7.59 3.20 -6.53
N VAL A 95 7.28 2.24 -7.38
CA VAL A 95 7.02 2.43 -8.81
C VAL A 95 5.77 1.67 -9.19
N ASP A 96 5.10 2.07 -10.27
CA ASP A 96 4.04 1.25 -10.85
C ASP A 96 4.58 -0.13 -11.29
N LEU A 97 3.68 -1.06 -11.64
CA LEU A 97 4.08 -2.40 -12.05
C LEU A 97 4.95 -2.43 -13.31
N GLN A 98 4.90 -1.39 -14.13
CA GLN A 98 5.75 -1.25 -15.32
C GLN A 98 7.12 -0.63 -15.01
N GLY A 99 7.35 -0.15 -13.77
CA GLY A 99 8.60 0.44 -13.33
C GLY A 99 8.85 1.86 -13.85
N LYS A 100 7.82 2.54 -14.32
CA LYS A 100 7.90 3.82 -15.03
C LYS A 100 7.58 5.00 -14.14
N ASP A 101 6.56 4.89 -13.28
CA ASP A 101 6.00 6.04 -12.59
C ASP A 101 6.43 6.05 -11.11
N PRO A 102 7.44 6.84 -10.72
CA PRO A 102 7.91 6.91 -9.35
C PRO A 102 6.83 7.53 -8.45
N CYS A 103 6.52 6.81 -7.38
CA CYS A 103 5.55 7.22 -6.38
C CYS A 103 6.17 7.12 -4.99
N ARG A 104 6.00 8.16 -4.17
CA ARG A 104 6.29 8.09 -2.73
C ARG A 104 4.98 7.77 -2.00
N VAL A 105 4.96 6.61 -1.34
CA VAL A 105 3.86 6.20 -0.47
C VAL A 105 4.22 6.61 0.95
N ILE A 106 3.34 7.34 1.62
CA ILE A 106 3.53 7.82 2.98
C ILE A 106 2.34 7.35 3.80
N MET A 107 2.60 6.57 4.84
CA MET A 107 1.59 6.15 5.80
C MET A 107 1.88 6.78 7.15
N VAL A 108 0.85 7.36 7.75
CA VAL A 108 0.88 7.83 9.14
C VAL A 108 -0.22 7.10 9.89
N ASP A 109 0.18 6.37 10.92
CA ASP A 109 -0.73 5.62 11.77
C ASP A 109 -1.00 6.39 13.08
N TYR A 110 -2.28 6.63 13.37
CA TYR A 110 -2.75 7.29 14.59
C TYR A 110 -3.41 6.29 15.57
N GLY A 111 -3.27 4.98 15.32
CA GLY A 111 -3.78 3.89 16.16
C GLY A 111 -5.28 3.61 15.99
N THR A 112 -6.10 4.66 15.85
CA THR A 112 -7.56 4.54 15.60
C THR A 112 -7.95 4.72 14.13
N TYR A 113 -7.04 5.28 13.34
CA TYR A 113 -7.18 5.47 11.91
C TYR A 113 -5.79 5.70 11.30
N SER A 114 -5.65 5.44 10.01
CA SER A 114 -4.42 5.73 9.27
C SER A 114 -4.69 6.67 8.10
N LYS A 115 -3.68 7.49 7.76
CA LYS A 115 -3.65 8.26 6.51
C LYS A 115 -2.60 7.66 5.59
N ILE A 116 -3.01 7.31 4.37
CA ILE A 116 -2.12 6.74 3.35
C ILE A 116 -2.12 7.67 2.15
N ALA A 117 -0.98 8.29 1.88
CA ALA A 117 -0.77 9.23 0.80
C ALA A 117 0.10 8.61 -0.30
N PHE A 118 -0.28 8.86 -1.55
CA PHE A 118 0.43 8.45 -2.75
C PHE A 118 0.85 9.71 -3.51
N HIS A 119 2.15 9.98 -3.56
CA HIS A 119 2.71 11.14 -4.24
C HIS A 119 3.45 10.71 -5.50
N TRP A 120 2.85 10.91 -6.67
CA TRP A 120 3.52 10.71 -7.95
C TRP A 120 4.45 11.88 -8.24
N LEU A 121 5.75 11.60 -8.25
CA LEU A 121 6.79 12.64 -8.28
C LEU A 121 6.77 13.43 -9.60
N ASP A 122 6.52 12.75 -10.71
CA ASP A 122 6.57 13.38 -12.04
C ASP A 122 5.39 14.34 -12.28
N SER A 123 4.23 14.03 -11.70
CA SER A 123 3.01 14.85 -11.89
C SER A 123 2.74 15.82 -10.75
N GLY A 124 3.47 15.72 -9.63
CA GLY A 124 3.18 16.43 -8.38
C GLY A 124 1.81 16.08 -7.78
N THR A 125 1.22 14.94 -8.17
CA THR A 125 -0.12 14.55 -7.74
C THR A 125 -0.06 13.77 -6.44
N PHE A 126 -0.91 14.14 -5.49
CA PHE A 126 -1.12 13.47 -4.23
C PHE A 126 -2.53 12.90 -4.17
N LEU A 127 -2.63 11.62 -3.84
CA LEU A 127 -3.90 10.99 -3.48
C LEU A 127 -3.80 10.57 -2.02
N ILE A 128 -4.68 11.09 -1.17
CA ILE A 128 -4.64 10.85 0.28
C ILE A 128 -5.90 10.14 0.69
N TYR A 129 -5.75 8.95 1.25
CA TYR A 129 -6.82 8.17 1.83
C TYR A 129 -6.83 8.30 3.36
N GLU A 130 -8.02 8.43 3.94
CA GLU A 130 -8.28 8.15 5.36
C GLU A 130 -8.87 6.75 5.48
N THR A 131 -8.45 6.00 6.49
CA THR A 131 -8.84 4.60 6.73
C THR A 131 -9.45 4.45 8.12
N LEU A 132 -10.13 3.34 8.40
CA LEU A 132 -10.53 2.91 9.74
C LEU A 132 -9.91 1.55 10.04
#